data_AF-A0A8I1U354-F1
#
_entry.id   AF-A0A8I1U354-F1
#
_cell.length_a   1.000
_cell.length_b   1.000
_cell.length_c   1.000
_cell.angle_alpha   90.00
_cell.angle_beta   90.00
_cell.angle_gamma   90.00
#
_symmetry.space_group_name_H-M   'P 1'
#
loop_
_entity.id
_entity.type
_entity.pdbx_description
1 polymer ?
#
loop_
_entity_poly.entity_id
_entity_poly.type
_entity_poly.pdbx_seq_one_letter_code
_entity_poly.pdbx_strand_id
1 'polypeptide(L)'
;MDGKVLARLAAVIIVAVAITAAAIHLAREDAPAPLSPPPSVTTEAPRTDPLRATMQRCRELGEAATRDTDCLAAWDENRRRFLSPAGGN
;
A
#
# COMPACT_ATOMS: atom_id res chain seq x y z
N MET A 1 21.61 -26.51 -21.55
CA MET A 1 20.81 -25.29 -21.82
C MET A 1 21.65 -24.36 -22.67
N ASP A 2 21.07 -23.78 -23.71
CA ASP A 2 21.81 -22.89 -24.62
C ASP A 2 22.21 -21.61 -23.87
N GLY A 3 23.51 -21.44 -23.61
CA GLY A 3 24.04 -20.31 -22.85
C GLY A 3 23.69 -18.95 -23.47
N LYS A 4 23.42 -18.91 -24.77
CA LYS A 4 22.98 -17.70 -25.48
C LYS A 4 21.54 -17.34 -25.12
N VAL A 5 20.68 -18.34 -24.91
CA VAL A 5 19.30 -18.12 -24.45
C VAL A 5 19.28 -17.60 -23.02
N LEU A 6 20.13 -18.16 -22.15
CA LEU A 6 20.27 -17.69 -20.77
C LEU A 6 20.79 -16.24 -20.70
N ALA A 7 21.79 -15.90 -21.51
CA ALA A 7 22.31 -14.54 -21.58
C ALA A 7 21.25 -13.53 -22.08
N ARG A 8 20.46 -13.90 -23.08
CA ARG A 8 19.36 -13.07 -23.58
C ARG A 8 18.28 -12.88 -22.52
N LEU A 9 17.91 -13.94 -21.80
CA LEU A 9 16.92 -13.85 -20.73
C LEU A 9 17.38 -12.91 -19.62
N ALA A 10 18.64 -13.04 -19.18
CA ALA A 10 19.22 -12.14 -18.18
C ALA A 10 19.21 -10.68 -18.64
N ALA A 11 19.59 -10.42 -19.90
CA ALA A 11 19.56 -9.07 -20.46
C ALA A 11 18.14 -8.47 -20.48
N VAL A 12 17.14 -9.25 -20.87
CA VAL A 12 15.74 -8.81 -20.88
C VAL A 12 15.25 -8.47 -19.47
N ILE A 13 15.60 -9.29 -18.47
CA ILE A 13 15.21 -9.03 -17.07
C ILE A 13 15.84 -7.73 -16.57
N ILE A 14 17.13 -7.51 -16.83
CA ILE A 14 17.83 -6.28 -16.42
C ILE A 14 17.18 -5.05 -17.06
N VAL A 15 16.87 -5.12 -18.36
CA VAL A 15 16.20 -4.03 -19.08
C VAL A 15 14.80 -3.77 -18.50
N ALA A 16 14.03 -4.81 -18.22
CA ALA A 16 12.70 -4.67 -17.62
C ALA A 16 12.77 -3.99 -16.24
N VAL A 17 13.70 -4.43 -15.38
CA VAL A 17 13.92 -3.81 -14.06
C VAL A 17 14.33 -2.35 -14.19
N ALA A 18 15.23 -2.03 -15.12
CA ALA A 18 15.66 -0.65 -15.37
C ALA A 18 14.49 0.25 -15.81
N ILE A 19 13.61 -0.24 -16.69
CA ILE A 19 12.42 0.51 -17.14
C ILE A 19 11.46 0.74 -15.96
N THR A 20 11.18 -0.30 -15.15
CA THR A 20 10.31 -0.15 -13.98
C THR A 20 10.88 0.84 -12.97
N ALA A 21 12.19 0.78 -12.70
CA ALA A 21 12.86 1.72 -11.82
C ALA A 21 12.78 3.17 -12.33
N ALA A 22 12.99 3.37 -13.64
CA ALA A 22 12.86 4.68 -14.27
C ALA A 22 11.42 5.21 -14.19
N ALA A 23 10.42 4.36 -14.42
CA ALA A 23 9.01 4.73 -14.27
C ALA A 23 8.67 5.16 -12.84
N ILE A 24 9.20 4.45 -11.82
CA ILE A 24 9.03 4.84 -10.41
C ILE A 24 9.75 6.14 -10.10
N HIS A 25 10.95 6.36 -10.67
CA HIS A 25 11.72 7.59 -10.48
C HIS A 25 10.94 8.80 -11.01
N LEU A 26 10.47 8.71 -12.26
CA LEU A 26 9.65 9.75 -12.89
C LEU A 26 8.35 9.98 -12.11
N ALA A 27 7.64 8.92 -11.73
CA ALA A 27 6.43 9.04 -10.92
C ALA A 27 6.66 9.69 -9.53
N ARG A 28 7.89 9.64 -9.00
CA ARG A 28 8.28 10.31 -7.75
C ARG A 28 8.72 11.74 -7.95
N GLU A 29 9.30 12.08 -9.11
CA GLU A 29 9.67 13.46 -9.47
C GLU A 29 8.42 14.28 -9.85
N ASP A 30 7.46 13.65 -10.55
CA ASP A 30 6.16 14.24 -10.86
C ASP A 30 5.21 14.25 -9.65
N ALA A 31 5.52 13.47 -8.60
CA ALA A 31 4.84 13.61 -7.33
C ALA A 31 5.27 14.94 -6.69
N PRO A 32 4.34 15.86 -6.37
CA PRO A 32 4.66 17.01 -5.58
C PRO A 32 5.34 16.53 -4.29
N ALA A 33 6.49 17.12 -3.94
CA ALA A 33 7.17 16.95 -2.64
C ALA A 33 6.12 16.74 -1.55
N PRO A 34 6.22 15.76 -0.63
CA PRO A 34 5.10 15.20 0.13
C PRO A 34 4.25 16.28 0.81
N LEU A 35 3.35 16.85 0.02
CA LEU A 35 2.29 17.73 0.42
C LEU A 35 1.25 16.76 0.89
N SER A 36 1.23 16.58 2.21
CA SER A 36 0.15 16.05 3.04
C SER A 36 -0.61 14.82 2.50
N PRO A 37 -0.93 13.83 3.36
CA PRO A 37 -1.83 12.75 2.95
C PRO A 37 -3.06 13.35 2.24
N PRO A 38 -3.51 12.75 1.12
CA PRO A 38 -4.58 13.31 0.30
C PRO A 38 -5.73 13.72 1.23
N PRO A 39 -6.36 14.91 1.02
CA PRO A 39 -7.47 15.32 1.87
C PRO A 39 -8.45 14.17 1.89
N SER A 40 -8.55 13.54 3.06
CA SER A 40 -9.47 12.46 3.32
C SER A 40 -10.80 12.93 2.81
N VAL A 41 -11.29 12.29 1.74
CA VAL A 41 -12.63 12.53 1.24
C VAL A 41 -13.52 12.35 2.46
N THR A 42 -14.12 13.48 2.82
CA THR A 42 -14.81 13.72 4.07
C THR A 42 -15.97 12.76 4.15
N THR A 43 -15.83 11.71 4.97
CA THR A 43 -16.98 11.05 5.57
C THR A 43 -16.74 11.20 7.05
N GLU A 44 -17.40 12.23 7.61
CA GLU A 44 -17.67 12.42 9.03
C GLU A 44 -16.55 11.90 9.95
N ALA A 45 -15.57 12.71 10.34
CA ALA A 45 -14.68 12.30 11.43
C ALA A 45 -15.46 12.42 12.75
N PRO A 46 -15.90 11.33 13.42
CA PRO A 46 -16.24 11.45 14.81
C PRO A 46 -14.91 11.46 15.56
N ARG A 47 -14.79 12.38 16.53
CA ARG A 47 -13.81 12.36 17.62
C ARG A 47 -12.98 11.06 17.69
N THR A 48 -11.73 11.14 17.25
CA THR A 48 -10.69 10.14 17.52
C THR A 48 -11.10 8.71 17.17
N ASP A 49 -11.23 8.36 15.89
CA ASP A 49 -11.51 6.97 15.51
C ASP A 49 -10.41 6.03 16.06
N PRO A 50 -10.71 5.19 17.07
CA PRO A 50 -9.72 4.30 17.69
C PRO A 50 -9.15 3.29 16.67
N LEU A 51 -9.88 3.04 15.57
CA LEU A 51 -9.42 2.18 14.49
C LEU A 51 -8.18 2.78 13.79
N ARG A 52 -8.13 4.11 13.66
CA ARG A 52 -7.00 4.80 13.00
C ARG A 52 -5.72 4.72 13.84
N ALA A 53 -5.85 4.88 15.16
CA ALA A 53 -4.72 4.72 16.08
C ALA A 53 -4.20 3.28 16.08
N THR A 54 -5.09 2.30 16.07
CA THR A 54 -4.74 0.88 16.01
C THR A 54 -4.05 0.53 14.69
N MET A 55 -4.56 1.04 13.56
CA MET A 55 -3.91 0.90 12.25
C MET A 55 -2.50 1.47 12.23
N GLN A 56 -2.26 2.62 12.85
CA GLN A 56 -0.92 3.19 12.93
C GLN A 56 0.03 2.30 13.73
N ARG A 57 -0.39 1.81 14.91
CA ARG A 57 0.38 0.84 15.71
C ARG A 57 0.75 -0.39 14.88
N CYS A 58 -0.21 -0.95 14.16
CA CYS A 58 0.01 -2.14 13.34
C CYS A 58 0.97 -1.89 12.17
N ARG A 59 1.01 -0.68 11.62
CA ARG A 59 2.00 -0.31 10.58
C ARG A 59 3.41 -0.19 11.14
N GLU A 60 3.55 0.36 12.36
CA GLU A 60 4.84 0.47 13.05
C GLU A 60 5.41 -0.91 13.42
N LEU A 61 4.54 -1.89 13.71
CA LEU A 61 4.93 -3.28 13.98
C LEU A 61 5.43 -4.05 12.73
N GLY A 62 5.03 -3.64 11.52
CA GLY A 62 5.47 -4.26 10.28
C GLY A 62 5.07 -5.75 10.16
N GLU A 63 6.03 -6.63 9.89
CA GLU A 63 5.76 -8.07 9.70
C GLU A 63 5.14 -8.73 10.94
N ALA A 64 5.52 -8.27 12.14
CA ALA A 64 5.00 -8.81 13.40
C ALA A 64 3.47 -8.64 13.52
N ALA A 65 2.90 -7.59 12.90
CA ALA A 65 1.47 -7.36 12.90
C ALA A 65 0.66 -8.46 12.21
N THR A 66 1.28 -9.27 11.33
CA THR A 66 0.60 -10.38 10.66
C THR A 66 0.25 -11.54 11.60
N ARG A 67 0.88 -11.58 12.78
CA ARG A 67 0.66 -12.60 13.82
C ARG A 67 -0.03 -12.04 15.06
N ASP A 68 -0.28 -10.73 15.09
CA ASP A 68 -0.96 -10.03 16.17
C ASP A 68 -2.48 -10.05 15.93
N THR A 69 -3.22 -10.63 16.87
CA THR A 69 -4.68 -10.82 16.75
C THR A 69 -5.45 -9.50 16.72
N ASP A 70 -4.96 -8.47 17.42
CA ASP A 70 -5.60 -7.16 17.45
C ASP A 70 -5.45 -6.47 16.08
N CYS A 71 -4.27 -6.60 15.47
CA CYS A 71 -4.02 -6.07 14.13
C CYS A 71 -4.85 -6.76 13.05
N LEU A 72 -4.99 -8.09 13.12
CA LEU A 72 -5.84 -8.85 12.21
C LEU A 72 -7.31 -8.42 12.33
N ALA A 73 -7.81 -8.24 13.55
CA ALA A 73 -9.18 -7.78 13.80
C ALA A 73 -9.41 -6.35 13.28
N ALA A 74 -8.46 -5.44 13.49
CA ALA A 74 -8.54 -4.06 13.01
C ALA A 74 -8.57 -3.98 11.48
N TRP A 75 -7.78 -4.80 10.77
CA TRP A 75 -7.83 -4.84 9.30
C TRP A 75 -9.15 -5.35 8.76
N ASP A 76 -9.70 -6.39 9.39
CA ASP A 76 -10.97 -6.94 8.96
C ASP A 76 -12.10 -5.92 9.16
N GLU A 77 -12.15 -5.26 10.31
CA GLU A 77 -13.11 -4.18 10.59
C GLU A 77 -12.99 -3.02 9.59
N ASN A 78 -11.76 -2.59 9.30
CA ASN A 78 -11.54 -1.54 8.30
C ASN A 78 -12.04 -1.97 6.92
N ARG A 79 -11.72 -3.20 6.50
CA ARG A 79 -12.20 -3.75 5.22
C ARG A 79 -13.73 -3.79 5.19
N ARG A 80 -14.39 -4.22 6.27
CA ARG A 80 -15.86 -4.22 6.37
C ARG A 80 -16.43 -2.81 6.19
N ARG A 81 -15.87 -1.80 6.86
CA ARG A 81 -16.31 -0.40 6.72
C ARG A 81 -16.14 0.14 5.30
N PHE A 82 -15.03 -0.19 4.63
CA PHE A 82 -14.78 0.22 3.24
C PHE A 82 -15.70 -0.47 2.24
N LEU A 83 -16.04 -1.74 2.49
CA LEU A 83 -16.85 -2.57 1.59
C LEU A 83 -18.34 -2.55 1.93
N SER A 84 -18.73 -1.98 3.06
CA SER A 84 -20.14 -1.77 3.40
C SER A 84 -20.74 -0.88 2.32
N PRO A 85 -21.74 -1.35 1.55
CA PRO A 85 -22.55 -0.46 0.75
C PRO A 85 -23.15 0.55 1.72
N ALA A 86 -23.04 1.85 1.45
CA ALA A 86 -23.89 2.82 2.11
C ALA A 86 -25.32 2.30 1.88
N GLY A 87 -25.92 1.73 2.92
CA GLY A 87 -27.16 0.99 2.81
C GLY A 87 -28.22 1.95 2.29
N GLY A 88 -28.56 1.82 1.01
CA GLY A 88 -29.84 2.30 0.52
C GLY A 88 -30.90 1.48 1.22
N ASN A 89 -31.52 2.08 2.24
CA ASN A 89 -32.88 1.92 2.73
C ASN A 89 -33.16 3.07 3.71
#